data_AF-A0A2P2JHZ2-F1
#
_entry.id   AF-A0A2P2JHZ2-F1
#
_cell.length_a   1.000
_cell.length_b   1.000
_cell.length_c   1.000
_cell.angle_alpha   90.00
_cell.angle_beta   90.00
_cell.angle_gamma   90.00
#
_symmetry.space_group_name_H-M   'P 1'
#
loop_
_entity.id
_entity.type
_entity.pdbx_description
1 polymer ?
#
loop_
_entity_poly.entity_id
_entity_poly.type
_entity_poly.pdbx_seq_one_letter_code
_entity_poly.pdbx_strand_id
1 'polypeptide(L)'
;MWEILQGFFVILSWMPIYFNSIYHVDLKHAAWFSAVPWSVMAFMGYFGGLWSDMLIRSGINVTLARKIMQSIGFLGPGFALIGLTAAKSPSIASAWLTLAVGLKSFSHSGFLVNLQEIAPQYTGVLHGMSNTGGTLAAIVGTVGAGFFVELVGSFQGFLLLTSLLYFLAALFYIIFSTGERVDFDETVP
;
A
#
# COMPACT_ATOMS: atom_id res chain seq x y z
N MET A 1 -15.50 5.49 3.13
CA MET A 1 -16.39 4.56 2.39
C MET A 1 -15.60 3.61 1.47
N TRP A 2 -14.54 4.10 0.80
CA TRP A 2 -13.62 3.31 -0.05
C TRP A 2 -12.69 2.33 0.70
N GLU A 3 -12.23 2.65 1.91
CA GLU A 3 -11.25 1.81 2.64
C GLU A 3 -11.85 0.58 3.36
N ILE A 4 -13.18 0.49 3.43
CA ILE A 4 -13.87 -0.53 4.22
C ILE A 4 -14.08 -1.84 3.43
N LEU A 5 -13.87 -1.86 2.11
CA LEU A 5 -14.41 -2.95 1.27
C LEU A 5 -13.40 -3.91 0.63
N GLN A 6 -12.11 -3.58 0.45
CA GLN A 6 -11.24 -4.45 -0.36
C GLN A 6 -10.18 -5.26 0.37
N GLY A 7 -9.61 -4.77 1.46
CA GLY A 7 -8.69 -5.52 2.32
C GLY A 7 -9.20 -5.72 3.75
N PHE A 8 -10.20 -4.91 4.15
CA PHE A 8 -10.66 -4.78 5.53
C PHE A 8 -11.24 -6.10 6.06
N PHE A 9 -12.23 -6.68 5.38
CA PHE A 9 -12.88 -7.90 5.84
C PHE A 9 -12.06 -9.17 5.65
N VAL A 10 -11.27 -9.26 4.57
CA VAL A 10 -10.45 -10.45 4.30
C VAL A 10 -9.31 -10.57 5.32
N ILE A 11 -8.64 -9.46 5.64
CA ILE A 11 -7.55 -9.47 6.62
C ILE A 11 -8.09 -9.54 8.07
N LEU A 12 -9.21 -8.87 8.40
CA LEU A 12 -9.88 -9.01 9.71
C LEU A 12 -10.34 -10.46 9.98
N SER A 13 -10.76 -11.18 8.94
CA SER A 13 -11.25 -12.55 9.10
C SER A 13 -10.11 -13.55 9.29
N TRP A 14 -8.98 -13.37 8.59
CA TRP A 14 -7.89 -14.36 8.58
C TRP A 14 -6.79 -14.11 9.61
N MET A 15 -6.54 -12.86 10.03
CA MET A 15 -5.48 -12.58 11.02
C MET A 15 -5.70 -13.26 12.39
N PRO A 16 -6.90 -13.20 13.00
CA PRO A 16 -7.15 -13.87 14.27
C PRO A 16 -6.99 -15.39 14.16
N ILE A 17 -7.41 -15.96 13.02
CA ILE A 17 -7.31 -17.39 12.72
C ILE A 17 -5.84 -17.80 12.54
N TYR A 18 -5.04 -17.00 11.83
CA TYR A 18 -3.60 -17.25 11.62
C TYR A 18 -2.81 -17.23 12.94
N PHE A 19 -3.04 -16.24 13.81
CA PHE A 19 -2.35 -16.15 15.10
C PHE A 19 -2.83 -17.21 16.10
N ASN A 20 -4.11 -17.60 16.04
CA ASN A 20 -4.65 -18.67 16.88
C ASN A 20 -4.14 -20.06 16.43
N SER A 21 -4.12 -20.36 15.13
CA SER A 21 -3.76 -21.68 14.62
C SER A 21 -2.27 -21.98 14.64
N ILE A 22 -1.41 -20.97 14.38
CA ILE A 22 0.05 -21.18 14.28
C ILE A 22 0.76 -20.95 15.61
N TYR A 23 0.33 -19.97 16.40
CA TYR A 23 1.08 -19.55 17.59
C TYR A 23 0.39 -19.88 18.92
N HIS A 24 -0.81 -20.48 18.90
CA HIS A 24 -1.61 -20.79 20.10
C HIS A 24 -1.78 -19.59 21.06
N VAL A 25 -1.79 -18.37 20.50
CA VAL A 25 -1.82 -17.14 21.28
C VAL A 25 -3.25 -16.84 21.70
N ASP A 26 -3.41 -16.47 22.97
CA ASP A 26 -4.68 -16.07 23.56
C ASP A 26 -5.32 -14.92 22.76
N LEU A 27 -6.62 -15.00 22.50
CA LEU A 27 -7.36 -14.18 21.52
C LEU A 27 -7.16 -12.66 21.75
N LYS A 28 -6.93 -12.28 23.01
CA LYS A 28 -6.70 -10.90 23.46
C LYS A 28 -5.36 -10.31 22.98
N HIS A 29 -4.32 -11.13 22.87
CA HIS A 29 -3.02 -10.70 22.34
C HIS A 29 -3.04 -10.66 20.81
N ALA A 30 -3.72 -11.61 20.16
CA ALA A 30 -3.93 -11.59 18.71
C ALA A 30 -4.68 -10.32 18.26
N ALA A 31 -5.69 -9.89 19.01
CA ALA A 31 -6.41 -8.64 18.76
C ALA A 31 -5.48 -7.40 18.82
N TRP A 32 -4.57 -7.36 19.79
CA TRP A 32 -3.58 -6.28 19.90
C TRP A 32 -2.57 -6.29 18.74
N PHE A 33 -2.07 -7.47 18.34
CA PHE A 33 -1.17 -7.61 17.19
C PHE A 33 -1.80 -7.19 15.86
N SER A 34 -3.13 -7.31 15.72
CA SER A 34 -3.85 -6.78 14.56
C SER A 34 -4.17 -5.29 14.69
N ALA A 35 -4.51 -4.78 15.88
CA ALA A 35 -4.92 -3.39 16.07
C ALA A 35 -3.79 -2.37 15.86
N VAL A 36 -2.55 -2.73 16.19
CA VAL A 36 -1.38 -1.83 16.10
C VAL A 36 -1.08 -1.40 14.65
N PRO A 37 -0.94 -2.32 13.67
CA PRO A 37 -0.75 -1.96 12.27
C PRO A 37 -1.78 -0.96 11.74
N TRP A 38 -3.06 -1.18 12.04
CA TRP A 38 -4.16 -0.32 11.59
C TRP A 38 -4.13 1.06 12.24
N SER A 39 -3.85 1.11 13.54
CA SER A 39 -3.72 2.37 14.27
C SER A 39 -2.59 3.21 13.68
N VAL A 40 -1.42 2.58 13.47
CA VAL A 40 -0.26 3.25 12.85
C VAL A 40 -0.57 3.70 11.42
N MET A 41 -1.28 2.90 10.63
CA MET A 41 -1.72 3.28 9.29
C MET A 41 -2.54 4.58 9.30
N ALA A 42 -3.51 4.68 10.22
CA ALA A 42 -4.36 5.87 10.33
C ALA A 42 -3.55 7.13 10.70
N PHE A 43 -2.66 7.02 11.71
CA PHE A 43 -1.78 8.13 12.09
C PHE A 43 -0.86 8.53 10.95
N MET A 44 -0.19 7.56 10.32
CA MET A 44 0.73 7.81 9.21
C MET A 44 0.02 8.40 7.99
N GLY A 45 -1.23 8.01 7.73
CA GLY A 45 -2.03 8.59 6.65
C GLY A 45 -2.31 10.08 6.88
N TYR A 46 -2.67 10.44 8.12
CA TYR A 46 -2.87 11.84 8.51
C TYR A 46 -1.57 12.65 8.38
N PHE A 47 -0.46 12.15 8.91
CA PHE A 47 0.84 12.79 8.78
C PHE A 47 1.29 12.90 7.31
N GLY A 48 1.03 11.88 6.51
CA GLY A 48 1.32 11.89 5.07
C GLY A 48 0.56 12.99 4.35
N GLY A 49 -0.73 13.17 4.65
CA GLY A 49 -1.53 14.27 4.13
C GLY A 49 -0.96 15.65 4.50
N LEU A 50 -0.72 15.87 5.79
CA LEU A 50 -0.14 17.14 6.28
C LEU A 50 1.21 17.44 5.64
N TRP A 51 2.09 16.45 5.57
CA TRP A 51 3.42 16.63 5.00
C TRP A 51 3.36 16.88 3.49
N SER A 52 2.47 16.19 2.77
CA SER A 52 2.22 16.47 1.36
C SER A 52 1.75 17.90 1.14
N ASP A 53 0.83 18.40 1.96
CA ASP A 53 0.33 19.77 1.86
C ASP A 53 1.43 20.78 2.19
N MET A 54 2.28 20.49 3.18
CA MET A 54 3.45 21.32 3.51
C MET A 54 4.44 21.39 2.34
N LEU A 55 4.73 20.28 1.66
CA LEU A 55 5.61 20.26 0.49
C LEU A 55 5.08 21.19 -0.60
N ILE A 56 3.79 21.07 -0.93
CA ILE A 56 3.14 21.91 -1.95
C ILE A 56 3.16 23.39 -1.53
N ARG A 57 2.82 23.69 -0.26
CA ARG A 57 2.85 25.06 0.28
C ARG A 57 4.25 25.68 0.30
N SER A 58 5.29 24.85 0.38
CA SER A 58 6.69 25.32 0.31
C SER A 58 7.16 25.66 -1.10
N GLY A 59 6.31 25.49 -2.11
CA GLY A 59 6.60 25.81 -3.52
C GLY A 59 7.09 24.63 -4.35
N ILE A 60 7.04 23.40 -3.83
CA ILE A 60 7.34 22.19 -4.60
C ILE A 60 6.20 21.93 -5.58
N ASN A 61 6.53 21.60 -6.83
CA ASN A 61 5.55 21.21 -7.85
C ASN A 61 4.70 20.03 -7.36
N VAL A 62 3.38 20.13 -7.54
CA VAL A 62 2.40 19.09 -7.18
C VAL A 62 2.82 17.72 -7.70
N THR A 63 3.23 17.62 -8.97
CA THR A 63 3.72 16.37 -9.58
C THR A 63 4.87 15.77 -8.78
N LEU A 64 5.84 16.60 -8.37
CA LEU A 64 6.99 16.13 -7.61
C LEU A 64 6.58 15.72 -6.19
N ALA A 65 5.69 16.47 -5.54
CA ALA A 65 5.14 16.12 -4.24
C ALA A 65 4.42 14.76 -4.29
N ARG A 66 3.54 14.54 -5.28
CA ARG A 66 2.84 13.25 -5.47
C ARG A 66 3.80 12.10 -5.75
N LYS A 67 4.86 12.32 -6.55
CA LYS A 67 5.93 11.34 -6.78
C LYS A 67 6.67 10.97 -5.50
N ILE A 68 7.04 11.95 -4.67
CA ILE A 68 7.72 11.71 -3.38
C ILE A 68 6.82 10.88 -2.46
N MET A 69 5.56 11.29 -2.29
CA MET A 69 4.61 10.58 -1.43
C MET A 69 4.38 9.14 -1.89
N GLN A 70 4.21 8.92 -3.21
CA GLN A 70 4.02 7.60 -3.76
C GLN A 70 5.29 6.73 -3.67
N SER A 71 6.48 7.34 -3.82
CA SER A 71 7.74 6.63 -3.68
C SER A 71 7.91 6.08 -2.27
N ILE A 72 7.57 6.84 -1.24
CA ILE A 72 7.57 6.35 0.15
C ILE A 72 6.56 5.22 0.33
N GLY A 73 5.38 5.38 -0.26
CA GLY A 73 4.30 4.40 -0.27
C GLY A 73 4.64 3.06 -0.93
N PHE A 74 5.67 2.98 -1.78
CA PHE A 74 6.12 1.75 -2.43
C PHE A 74 7.49 1.26 -1.96
N LEU A 75 8.48 2.15 -1.84
CA LEU A 75 9.82 1.79 -1.38
C LEU A 75 9.80 1.37 0.10
N GLY A 76 9.02 2.07 0.94
CA GLY A 76 8.89 1.79 2.36
C GLY A 76 8.43 0.36 2.64
N PRO A 77 7.27 -0.07 2.10
CA PRO A 77 6.83 -1.45 2.20
C PRO A 77 7.82 -2.46 1.61
N GLY A 78 8.46 -2.16 0.47
CA GLY A 78 9.49 -3.03 -0.11
C GLY A 78 10.64 -3.32 0.86
N PHE A 79 11.27 -2.27 1.41
CA PHE A 79 12.33 -2.45 2.40
C PHE A 79 11.85 -3.14 3.68
N ALA A 80 10.63 -2.84 4.14
CA ALA A 80 10.05 -3.49 5.31
C ALA A 80 9.80 -4.99 5.09
N LEU A 81 9.41 -5.41 3.89
CA LEU A 81 9.26 -6.82 3.52
C LEU A 81 10.61 -7.54 3.48
N ILE A 82 11.68 -6.89 3.01
CA ILE A 82 13.03 -7.45 3.11
C ILE A 82 13.43 -7.62 4.57
N GLY A 83 13.21 -6.61 5.41
CA GLY A 83 13.45 -6.67 6.85
C GLY A 83 12.66 -7.78 7.54
N LEU A 84 11.42 -8.02 7.11
CA LEU A 84 10.56 -9.10 7.59
C LEU A 84 11.17 -10.49 7.32
N THR A 85 11.89 -10.68 6.20
CA THR A 85 12.57 -11.97 5.93
C THR A 85 13.67 -12.31 6.92
N ALA A 86 14.29 -11.28 7.54
CA ALA A 86 15.33 -11.43 8.55
C ALA A 86 14.80 -11.47 9.99
N ALA A 87 13.47 -11.37 10.18
CA ALA A 87 12.86 -11.35 11.51
C ALA A 87 13.00 -12.72 12.20
N LYS A 88 13.58 -12.71 13.41
CA LYS A 88 13.79 -13.93 14.23
C LYS A 88 12.76 -14.09 15.35
N SER A 89 11.89 -13.10 15.55
CA SER A 89 10.85 -13.14 16.57
C SER A 89 9.51 -12.59 16.04
N PRO A 90 8.38 -13.06 16.57
CA PRO A 90 7.05 -12.57 16.18
C PRO A 90 6.86 -11.07 16.42
N SER A 91 7.46 -10.52 17.48
CA SER A 91 7.40 -9.08 17.79
C SER A 91 8.12 -8.23 16.74
N ILE A 92 9.30 -8.66 16.29
CA ILE A 92 10.05 -7.98 15.22
C ILE A 92 9.30 -8.10 13.89
N ALA A 93 8.71 -9.27 13.59
CA ALA A 93 7.90 -9.45 12.40
C ALA A 93 6.67 -8.53 12.39
N SER A 94 5.97 -8.42 13.53
CA SER A 94 4.83 -7.49 13.69
C SER A 94 5.25 -6.02 13.52
N ALA A 95 6.42 -5.63 14.04
CA ALA A 95 6.94 -4.28 13.87
C ALA A 95 7.24 -3.95 12.39
N TRP A 96 7.85 -4.88 11.65
CA TRP A 96 8.09 -4.71 10.21
C TRP A 96 6.80 -4.64 9.40
N LEU A 97 5.81 -5.47 9.71
CA LEU A 97 4.49 -5.42 9.07
C LEU A 97 3.76 -4.10 9.39
N THR A 98 3.83 -3.65 10.64
CA THR A 98 3.28 -2.36 11.07
C THR A 98 3.91 -1.22 10.30
N LEU A 99 5.24 -1.23 10.15
CA LEU A 99 5.98 -0.24 9.37
C LEU A 99 5.58 -0.28 7.89
N ALA A 100 5.47 -1.47 7.30
CA ALA A 100 5.06 -1.63 5.91
C ALA A 100 3.68 -1.03 5.66
N VAL A 101 2.68 -1.39 6.47
CA VAL A 101 1.31 -0.87 6.34
C VAL A 101 1.26 0.64 6.63
N GLY A 102 2.01 1.11 7.62
CA GLY A 102 2.15 2.52 7.96
C GLY A 102 2.72 3.35 6.81
N LEU A 103 3.82 2.93 6.19
CA LEU A 103 4.43 3.65 5.07
C LEU A 103 3.56 3.58 3.81
N LYS A 104 2.87 2.46 3.59
CA LYS A 104 1.94 2.28 2.46
C LYS A 104 0.82 3.33 2.46
N SER A 105 0.41 3.86 3.63
CA SER A 105 -0.64 4.88 3.71
C SER A 105 -0.30 6.19 2.99
N PHE A 106 1.00 6.50 2.82
CA PHE A 106 1.47 7.67 2.05
C PHE A 106 1.03 7.61 0.58
N SER A 107 0.73 6.41 0.06
CA SER A 107 0.16 6.25 -1.29
C SER A 107 -1.21 6.91 -1.44
N HIS A 108 -1.92 7.20 -0.34
CA HIS A 108 -3.18 7.94 -0.39
C HIS A 108 -2.93 9.38 -0.85
N SER A 109 -1.95 10.04 -0.26
CA SER A 109 -1.52 11.40 -0.64
C SER A 109 -0.65 11.42 -1.91
N GLY A 110 -0.17 10.26 -2.37
CA GLY A 110 0.56 10.08 -3.63
C GLY A 110 -0.38 9.85 -4.81
N PHE A 111 -0.90 8.63 -4.95
CA PHE A 111 -1.69 8.20 -6.10
C PHE A 111 -3.16 8.63 -6.06
N LEU A 112 -3.85 8.46 -4.92
CA LEU A 112 -5.30 8.64 -4.88
C LEU A 112 -5.70 10.09 -5.10
N VAL A 113 -5.01 11.03 -4.46
CA VAL A 113 -5.26 12.47 -4.67
C VAL A 113 -4.86 12.89 -6.09
N ASN A 114 -3.81 12.28 -6.66
CA ASN A 114 -3.34 12.62 -8.01
C ASN A 114 -4.39 12.36 -9.09
N LEU A 115 -5.19 11.29 -8.98
CA LEU A 115 -6.30 11.04 -9.92
C LEU A 115 -7.35 12.16 -9.90
N GLN A 116 -7.58 12.77 -8.73
CA GLN A 116 -8.55 13.85 -8.55
C GLN A 116 -8.03 15.16 -9.15
N GLU A 117 -6.73 15.40 -9.02
CA GLU A 117 -6.06 16.59 -9.55
C GLU A 117 -5.94 16.55 -11.08
N ILE A 118 -5.62 15.39 -11.63
CA ILE A 118 -5.47 15.20 -13.09
C ILE A 118 -6.80 15.35 -13.82
N ALA A 119 -7.86 14.70 -13.32
CA ALA A 119 -9.14 14.63 -14.03
C ALA A 119 -10.33 14.74 -13.07
N PRO A 120 -10.63 15.95 -12.56
CA PRO A 120 -11.67 16.15 -11.55
C PRO A 120 -13.07 15.72 -12.02
N GLN A 121 -13.38 15.89 -13.31
CA GLN A 121 -14.68 15.50 -13.89
C GLN A 121 -14.84 13.97 -14.04
N TYR A 122 -13.74 13.24 -14.25
CA TYR A 122 -13.74 11.78 -14.51
C TYR A 122 -13.16 10.96 -13.36
N THR A 123 -12.91 11.61 -12.22
CA THR A 123 -12.29 11.02 -11.02
C THR A 123 -12.96 9.72 -10.60
N GLY A 124 -14.29 9.67 -10.56
CA GLY A 124 -15.02 8.47 -10.17
C GLY A 124 -14.75 7.27 -11.10
N VAL A 125 -14.69 7.52 -12.41
CA VAL A 125 -14.40 6.48 -13.42
C VAL A 125 -12.95 6.02 -13.31
N LEU A 126 -12.00 6.95 -13.19
CA LEU A 126 -10.58 6.62 -13.02
C LEU A 126 -10.30 5.81 -11.75
N HIS A 127 -10.92 6.20 -10.63
CA HIS A 127 -10.83 5.43 -9.40
C HIS A 127 -11.47 4.04 -9.58
N GLY A 128 -12.63 3.93 -10.22
CA GLY A 128 -13.29 2.65 -10.48
C GLY A 128 -12.43 1.69 -11.33
N MET A 129 -11.82 2.18 -12.40
CA MET A 129 -10.92 1.40 -13.25
C MET A 129 -9.67 0.96 -12.49
N SER A 130 -9.03 1.90 -11.79
CA SER A 130 -7.84 1.64 -10.97
C SER A 130 -8.13 0.59 -9.89
N ASN A 131 -9.31 0.68 -9.29
CA ASN A 131 -9.78 -0.24 -8.27
C ASN A 131 -9.98 -1.67 -8.82
N THR A 132 -10.61 -1.76 -9.98
CA THR A 132 -10.88 -3.04 -10.65
C THR A 132 -9.57 -3.72 -10.99
N GLY A 133 -8.62 -2.99 -11.60
CA GLY A 133 -7.27 -3.50 -11.87
C GLY A 133 -6.55 -3.95 -10.60
N GLY A 134 -6.58 -3.12 -9.55
CA GLY A 134 -5.98 -3.46 -8.26
C GLY A 134 -6.58 -4.70 -7.60
N THR A 135 -7.90 -4.88 -7.71
CA THR A 135 -8.60 -6.04 -7.14
C THR A 135 -8.25 -7.33 -7.89
N LEU A 136 -8.24 -7.28 -9.22
CA LEU A 136 -7.84 -8.43 -10.04
C LEU A 136 -6.40 -8.82 -9.76
N ALA A 137 -5.49 -7.84 -9.67
CA ALA A 137 -4.10 -8.07 -9.29
C ALA A 137 -3.98 -8.68 -7.89
N ALA A 138 -4.80 -8.23 -6.93
CA ALA A 138 -4.81 -8.80 -5.58
C ALA A 138 -5.31 -10.25 -5.56
N ILE A 139 -6.35 -10.60 -6.34
CA ILE A 139 -6.84 -11.98 -6.47
C ILE A 139 -5.74 -12.87 -7.05
N VAL A 140 -5.18 -12.47 -8.19
CA VAL A 140 -4.11 -13.21 -8.86
C VAL A 140 -2.88 -13.33 -7.96
N GLY A 141 -2.49 -12.25 -7.28
CA GLY A 141 -1.38 -12.22 -6.35
C GLY A 141 -1.60 -13.15 -5.14
N THR A 142 -2.81 -13.19 -4.58
CA THR A 142 -3.14 -14.05 -3.43
C THR A 142 -3.13 -15.52 -3.81
N VAL A 143 -3.76 -15.88 -4.93
CA VAL A 143 -3.78 -17.25 -5.45
C VAL A 143 -2.37 -17.68 -5.84
N GLY A 144 -1.63 -16.81 -6.55
CA GLY A 144 -0.25 -17.02 -6.94
C GLY A 144 0.69 -17.19 -5.75
N ALA A 145 0.48 -16.46 -4.65
CA ALA A 145 1.26 -16.61 -3.43
C ALA A 145 1.10 -18.02 -2.83
N GLY A 146 -0.12 -18.54 -2.77
CA GLY A 146 -0.41 -19.88 -2.27
C GLY A 146 0.34 -20.95 -3.08
N PHE A 147 0.14 -20.94 -4.40
CA PHE A 147 0.83 -21.89 -5.29
C PHE A 147 2.35 -21.73 -5.28
N PHE A 148 2.87 -20.50 -5.20
CA PHE A 148 4.31 -20.25 -5.16
C PHE A 148 4.93 -20.84 -3.89
N VAL A 149 4.29 -20.66 -2.74
CA VAL A 149 4.77 -21.23 -1.48
C VAL A 149 4.67 -22.76 -1.48
N GLU A 150 3.61 -23.33 -2.06
CA GLU A 150 3.48 -24.79 -2.22
C GLU A 150 4.56 -25.39 -3.14
N LEU A 151 4.89 -24.72 -4.25
CA LEU A 151 5.86 -25.21 -5.24
C LEU A 151 7.32 -24.99 -4.81
N VAL A 152 7.64 -23.81 -4.28
CA VAL A 152 9.01 -23.40 -3.94
C VAL A 152 9.37 -23.75 -2.49
N GLY A 153 8.37 -23.95 -1.63
CA GLY A 153 8.56 -24.26 -0.22
C GLY A 153 9.13 -23.10 0.62
N SER A 154 9.17 -21.87 0.08
CA SER A 154 9.79 -20.72 0.75
C SER A 154 8.91 -19.49 0.75
N PHE A 155 8.41 -19.15 1.94
CA PHE A 155 7.70 -17.89 2.18
C PHE A 155 8.62 -16.67 2.05
N GLN A 156 9.90 -16.82 2.42
CA GLN A 156 10.90 -15.76 2.25
C GLN A 156 11.11 -15.40 0.77
N GLY A 157 11.16 -16.41 -0.12
CA GLY A 157 11.27 -16.18 -1.56
C GLY A 157 10.11 -15.36 -2.12
N PHE A 158 8.88 -15.66 -1.66
CA PHE A 158 7.69 -14.90 -2.04
C PHE A 158 7.74 -13.44 -1.55
N LEU A 159 8.16 -13.20 -0.31
CA LEU A 159 8.30 -11.85 0.24
C LEU A 159 9.35 -11.02 -0.52
N LEU A 160 10.48 -11.63 -0.91
CA LEU A 160 11.50 -10.96 -1.73
C LEU A 160 10.99 -10.64 -3.13
N LEU A 161 10.27 -11.56 -3.77
CA LEU A 161 9.61 -11.30 -5.05
C LEU A 161 8.62 -10.13 -4.94
N THR A 162 7.82 -10.12 -3.88
CA THR A 162 6.86 -9.03 -3.61
C THR A 162 7.58 -7.70 -3.41
N SER A 163 8.68 -7.68 -2.65
CA SER A 163 9.51 -6.48 -2.50
C SER A 163 10.08 -5.98 -3.82
N LEU A 164 10.52 -6.88 -4.70
CA LEU A 164 11.02 -6.52 -6.02
C LEU A 164 9.92 -5.85 -6.86
N LEU A 165 8.71 -6.40 -6.84
CA LEU A 165 7.56 -5.81 -7.53
C LEU A 165 7.23 -4.41 -7.00
N TYR A 166 7.33 -4.17 -5.69
CA TYR A 166 7.18 -2.84 -5.11
C TYR A 166 8.21 -1.84 -5.66
N PHE A 167 9.47 -2.23 -5.79
CA PHE A 167 10.52 -1.37 -6.33
C PHE A 167 10.34 -1.10 -7.84
N LEU A 168 9.93 -2.10 -8.61
CA LEU A 168 9.63 -1.93 -10.03
C LEU A 168 8.42 -1.02 -10.23
N ALA A 169 7.37 -1.17 -9.40
CA ALA A 169 6.21 -0.28 -9.42
C ALA A 169 6.58 1.16 -9.04
N ALA A 170 7.46 1.35 -8.04
CA ALA A 170 7.98 2.65 -7.67
C ALA A 170 8.74 3.32 -8.82
N LEU A 171 9.65 2.58 -9.47
CA LEU A 171 10.41 3.06 -10.61
C LEU A 171 9.48 3.47 -11.76
N PHE A 172 8.53 2.60 -12.11
CA PHE A 172 7.53 2.88 -13.14
C PHE A 172 6.74 4.15 -12.80
N TYR A 173 6.26 4.28 -11.57
CA TYR A 173 5.50 5.46 -11.15
C TYR A 173 6.34 6.74 -11.23
N ILE A 174 7.59 6.73 -10.77
CA ILE A 174 8.46 7.91 -10.80
C ILE A 174 8.71 8.38 -12.24
N ILE A 175 8.91 7.44 -13.17
CA ILE A 175 9.19 7.76 -14.58
C ILE A 175 7.93 8.29 -15.28
N PHE A 176 6.80 7.60 -15.15
CA PHE A 176 5.63 7.84 -16.00
C PHE A 176 4.52 8.70 -15.38
N SER A 177 4.50 8.90 -14.07
CA SER A 177 3.43 9.70 -13.46
C SER A 177 3.60 11.20 -13.76
N THR A 178 2.46 11.87 -13.92
CA THR A 178 2.32 13.33 -13.94
C THR A 178 1.22 13.72 -12.94
N GLY A 179 1.25 14.95 -12.45
CA GLY A 179 0.18 15.57 -11.68
C GLY A 179 -0.40 16.80 -12.37
N GLU A 180 -0.11 16.99 -13.66
CA GLU A 180 -0.69 18.05 -14.47
C GLU A 180 -2.14 17.71 -14.81
N ARG A 181 -3.00 18.72 -14.71
CA ARG A 181 -4.41 18.59 -15.03
C ARG A 181 -4.59 18.36 -16.53
N VAL A 182 -5.34 17.33 -16.89
CA VAL A 182 -5.73 17.08 -18.27
C VAL A 182 -6.94 17.94 -18.56
N ASP A 183 -6.82 18.82 -19.56
CA ASP A 183 -7.95 19.59 -20.08
C ASP A 183 -8.65 18.74 -21.14
N PHE A 184 -9.89 18.36 -20.86
CA PHE A 184 -10.70 17.53 -21.76
C PHE A 184 -11.54 18.38 -22.73
N ASP A 185 -11.55 19.71 -22.54
CA ASP A 185 -12.35 20.67 -23.31
C ASP A 185 -11.52 21.37 -24.42
N GLU A 186 -10.20 21.15 -24.50
CA GLU A 186 -9.42 21.52 -25.69
C GLU A 186 -9.80 20.61 -26.85
N THR A 187 -10.76 21.07 -27.67
CA THR A 187 -10.97 20.53 -29.01
C THR A 187 -9.65 20.60 -29.76
N VAL A 188 -9.09 19.43 -30.06
CA VAL A 188 -7.94 19.25 -30.96
C VAL A 188 -8.17 20.11 -32.22
N PRO A 189 -7.21 20.95 -32.64
CA PRO A 189 -7.33 21.72 -33.88
C PRO A 189 -7.42 20.84 -35.13
#